data_AF-A0AAU9X4V8-F1
#
_entry.id   AF-A0AAU9X4V8-F1
#
_cell.length_a   1.000
_cell.length_b   1.000
_cell.length_c   1.000
_cell.angle_alpha   90.00
_cell.angle_beta   90.00
_cell.angle_gamma   90.00
#
_symmetry.space_group_name_H-M   'P 1'
#
loop_
_entity.id
_entity.type
_entity.pdbx_description
1 polymer ?
#
loop_
_entity_poly.entity_id
_entity_poly.type
_entity_poly.pdbx_seq_one_letter_code
_entity_poly.pdbx_strand_id
1 'polypeptide(L)'
;MDFSLWRSIGKEFLIKSNIDNWIACKEGSGSIVQHKKGSLSCKLVKQVSNQCTGTVPKSMSLPSRRPLLTAGSTYYYFDGDTRINSPTHDPCGKNRPNQLRNVQNPHGNIFVR
;
A
#
# COMPACT_ATOMS: atom_id res chain seq x y z
N MET A 1 9.63 12.28 -6.32
CA MET A 1 10.19 10.99 -5.89
C MET A 1 10.95 10.39 -7.05
N ASP A 2 12.20 9.97 -6.85
CA ASP A 2 12.99 9.29 -7.87
C ASP A 2 12.98 7.78 -7.62
N PHE A 3 12.15 7.07 -8.38
CA PHE A 3 12.03 5.61 -8.28
C PHE A 3 13.28 4.87 -8.76
N SER A 4 14.17 5.52 -9.53
CA SER A 4 15.42 4.91 -9.97
C SER A 4 16.36 4.67 -8.77
N LEU A 5 16.40 5.59 -7.81
CA LEU A 5 17.16 5.45 -6.57
C LEU A 5 16.61 4.34 -5.66
N TRP A 6 15.31 4.09 -5.69
CA TRP A 6 14.72 3.04 -4.86
C TRP A 6 15.22 1.67 -5.31
N ARG A 7 15.46 1.47 -6.62
CA ARG A 7 15.97 0.20 -7.18
C ARG A 7 17.32 -0.20 -6.62
N SER A 8 18.17 0.76 -6.25
CA SER A 8 19.46 0.47 -5.62
C SER A 8 19.36 0.20 -4.12
N ILE A 9 18.24 0.58 -3.47
CA ILE A 9 18.04 0.36 -2.03
C ILE A 9 17.59 -1.07 -1.76
N GLY A 10 16.69 -1.61 -2.59
CA GLY A 10 16.29 -3.00 -2.47
C GLY A 10 15.02 -3.38 -3.23
N LYS A 11 14.45 -4.54 -2.88
CA LYS A 11 13.37 -5.21 -3.64
C LYS A 11 12.15 -5.52 -2.80
N GLU A 12 12.27 -5.39 -1.49
CA GLU A 12 11.18 -5.51 -0.54
C GLU A 12 10.76 -4.12 -0.06
N PHE A 13 9.51 -4.01 0.38
CA PHE A 13 9.04 -2.80 1.02
C PHE A 13 8.15 -3.10 2.21
N LEU A 14 8.17 -2.21 3.19
CA LEU A 14 7.30 -2.22 4.37
C LEU A 14 6.49 -0.93 4.38
N ILE A 15 5.18 -1.05 4.53
CA ILE A 15 4.31 0.10 4.80
C ILE A 15 3.97 0.10 6.28
N LYS A 16 4.25 1.22 6.95
CA LYS A 16 3.80 1.47 8.32
C LYS A 16 2.83 2.65 8.31
N SER A 17 1.59 2.39 8.66
CA SER A 17 0.53 3.40 8.76
C SER A 17 -0.01 3.42 10.19
N ASN A 18 -0.40 4.59 10.68
CA ASN A 18 -1.12 4.69 11.97
C ASN A 18 -2.65 4.61 11.80
N ILE A 19 -3.13 4.58 10.56
CA ILE A 19 -4.56 4.43 10.22
C ILE A 19 -4.89 3.10 9.51
N ASP A 20 -3.89 2.31 9.16
CA ASP A 20 -4.04 1.09 8.38
C ASP A 20 -2.94 0.07 8.76
N ASN A 21 -3.15 -1.19 8.41
CA ASN A 21 -2.32 -2.31 8.77
C ASN A 21 -0.90 -2.19 8.20
N TRP A 22 0.08 -2.66 8.98
CA TRP A 22 1.46 -2.72 8.51
C TRP A 22 1.65 -3.96 7.67
N ILE A 23 2.18 -3.78 6.47
CA ILE A 23 2.40 -4.86 5.51
C ILE A 23 3.83 -4.84 5.00
N ALA A 24 4.44 -6.03 4.95
CA ALA A 24 5.72 -6.22 4.28
C ALA A 24 5.49 -7.01 3.00
N CYS A 25 6.02 -6.52 1.90
CA CYS A 25 5.81 -7.06 0.57
C CYS A 25 7.13 -7.31 -0.14
N LYS A 26 7.19 -8.42 -0.85
CA LYS A 26 8.25 -8.78 -1.79
C LYS A 26 7.73 -8.70 -3.22
N GLU A 27 8.63 -8.43 -4.16
CA GLU A 27 8.30 -8.47 -5.57
C GLU A 27 7.86 -9.88 -6.02
N GLY A 28 6.85 -9.92 -6.89
CA GLY A 28 6.49 -11.08 -7.70
C GLY A 28 6.77 -10.75 -9.16
N SER A 29 5.72 -10.69 -9.99
CA SER A 29 5.84 -10.07 -11.32
C SER A 29 5.76 -8.54 -11.29
N GLY A 30 5.25 -7.96 -10.20
CA GLY A 30 5.18 -6.52 -9.95
C GLY A 30 6.14 -6.05 -8.87
N SER A 31 6.39 -4.74 -8.83
CA SER A 31 7.34 -4.12 -7.88
C SER A 31 7.07 -2.61 -7.74
N ILE A 32 6.87 -2.15 -6.49
CA ILE A 32 6.69 -0.71 -6.20
C ILE A 32 7.97 0.07 -6.46
N VAL A 33 9.10 -0.54 -6.10
CA VAL A 33 10.45 0.02 -6.23
C VAL A 33 10.78 0.22 -7.72
N GLN A 34 10.47 -0.78 -8.55
CA GLN A 34 10.72 -0.69 -9.98
C GLN A 34 9.63 0.08 -10.74
N HIS A 35 8.55 0.49 -10.05
CA HIS A 35 7.37 1.09 -10.64
C HIS A 35 6.77 0.20 -11.76
N LYS A 36 6.49 -1.06 -11.41
CA LYS A 36 6.08 -2.13 -12.33
C LYS A 36 4.80 -2.82 -11.85
N LYS A 37 3.78 -2.88 -12.71
CA LYS A 37 2.55 -3.64 -12.45
C LYS A 37 2.80 -5.15 -12.38
N GLY A 38 2.03 -5.86 -11.58
CA GLY A 38 2.09 -7.33 -11.47
C GLY A 38 1.77 -7.83 -10.06
N SER A 39 2.06 -9.09 -9.79
CA SER A 39 1.83 -9.71 -8.48
C SER A 39 2.87 -9.28 -7.45
N LEU A 40 2.46 -9.32 -6.18
CA LEU A 40 3.27 -9.10 -5.00
C LEU A 40 3.05 -10.26 -4.02
N SER A 41 4.06 -10.58 -3.22
CA SER A 41 3.91 -11.48 -2.08
C SER A 41 4.00 -10.67 -0.80
N CYS A 42 2.87 -10.47 -0.14
CA CYS A 42 2.77 -9.65 1.06
C CYS A 42 2.41 -10.47 2.29
N LYS A 43 2.84 -9.99 3.45
CA LYS A 43 2.46 -10.50 4.77
C LYS A 43 2.05 -9.36 5.68
N LEU A 44 1.10 -9.64 6.56
CA LEU A 44 0.72 -8.75 7.63
C LEU A 44 1.84 -8.74 8.69
N VAL A 45 2.33 -7.55 9.04
CA VAL A 45 3.35 -7.36 10.07
C VAL A 45 2.72 -6.93 11.39
N LYS A 46 1.74 -6.03 11.31
CA LYS A 46 1.00 -5.54 12.48
C LYS A 46 -0.42 -5.18 12.08
N GLN A 47 -1.39 -5.67 12.85
CA GLN A 47 -2.77 -5.22 12.77
C GLN A 47 -2.90 -3.88 13.50
N VAL A 48 -3.41 -2.86 12.81
CA VAL A 48 -3.66 -1.51 13.35
C VAL A 48 -5.16 -1.23 13.38
N SER A 49 -5.86 -1.52 12.29
CA SER A 49 -7.33 -1.49 12.27
C SER A 49 -7.87 -2.78 12.87
N ASN A 50 -8.91 -2.72 13.70
CA ASN A 50 -9.60 -3.93 14.18
C ASN A 50 -10.48 -4.59 13.10
N GLN A 51 -10.53 -4.01 11.90
CA GLN A 51 -11.30 -4.53 10.77
C GLN A 51 -10.42 -5.40 9.86
N CYS A 52 -11.02 -6.42 9.25
CA CYS A 52 -10.45 -7.21 8.15
C CYS A 52 -9.06 -7.82 8.45
N THR A 53 -9.01 -8.64 9.49
CA THR A 53 -7.80 -9.34 9.93
C THR A 53 -7.21 -10.21 8.83
N GLY A 54 -5.90 -10.08 8.60
CA GLY A 54 -5.15 -10.94 7.69
C GLY A 54 -5.23 -10.57 6.21
N THR A 55 -6.01 -9.55 5.83
CA THR A 55 -6.03 -9.07 4.44
C THR A 55 -4.73 -8.32 4.12
N VAL A 56 -4.10 -8.72 3.01
CA VAL A 56 -2.89 -8.12 2.46
C VAL A 56 -3.06 -7.90 0.96
N PRO A 57 -2.40 -6.89 0.36
CA PRO A 57 -2.40 -6.74 -1.07
C PRO A 57 -1.65 -7.90 -1.75
N LYS A 58 -2.08 -8.22 -2.96
CA LYS A 58 -1.58 -9.32 -3.78
C LYS A 58 -1.00 -8.83 -5.11
N SER A 59 -1.32 -7.60 -5.50
CA SER A 59 -0.92 -7.04 -6.79
C SER A 59 -0.64 -5.56 -6.69
N MET A 60 0.16 -5.09 -7.65
CA MET A 60 0.42 -3.70 -7.94
C MET A 60 -0.17 -3.34 -9.31
N SER A 61 -0.86 -2.21 -9.36
CA SER A 61 -1.41 -1.57 -10.54
C SER A 61 -0.86 -0.15 -10.68
N LEU A 62 -0.91 0.39 -11.90
CA LEU A 62 -0.39 1.73 -12.24
C LEU A 62 -1.41 2.56 -13.03
N PRO A 63 -2.65 2.76 -12.53
CA PRO A 63 -3.62 3.62 -13.20
C PRO A 63 -3.02 5.01 -13.41
N SER A 64 -2.95 5.47 -14.66
CA SER A 64 -2.33 6.76 -15.01
C SER A 64 -0.93 6.97 -14.41
N ARG A 65 -0.12 5.89 -14.30
CA ARG A 65 1.23 5.87 -13.70
C ARG A 65 1.28 6.16 -12.18
N ARG A 66 0.17 5.97 -11.47
CA ARG A 66 0.09 6.18 -10.02
C ARG A 66 0.13 4.82 -9.28
N PRO A 67 1.00 4.63 -8.29
CA PRO A 67 1.09 3.36 -7.56
C PRO A 67 -0.20 3.01 -6.81
N LEU A 68 -0.76 1.84 -7.12
CA LEU A 68 -1.96 1.28 -6.50
C LEU A 68 -1.67 -0.16 -6.04
N LEU A 69 -1.96 -0.49 -4.79
CA LEU A 69 -1.92 -1.85 -4.27
C LEU A 69 -3.34 -2.40 -4.16
N THR A 70 -3.52 -3.66 -4.55
CA THR A 70 -4.85 -4.30 -4.55
C THR A 70 -4.83 -5.68 -3.89
N ALA A 71 -5.88 -6.00 -3.14
CA ALA A 71 -6.13 -7.34 -2.58
C ALA A 71 -7.31 -8.06 -3.27
N GLY A 72 -8.19 -7.27 -3.90
CA GLY A 72 -9.36 -7.65 -4.69
C GLY A 72 -9.99 -6.39 -5.30
N SER A 73 -10.02 -5.31 -4.51
CA SER A 73 -10.13 -3.92 -4.95
C SER A 73 -8.94 -3.11 -4.40
N THR A 74 -9.06 -1.78 -4.38
CA THR A 74 -8.06 -0.86 -3.82
C THR A 74 -7.80 -1.15 -2.35
N TYR A 75 -6.53 -1.38 -2.01
CA TYR A 75 -6.01 -1.51 -0.65
C TYR A 75 -5.26 -0.23 -0.25
N TYR A 76 -4.24 0.15 -1.02
CA TYR A 76 -3.58 1.45 -0.89
C TYR A 76 -3.56 2.14 -2.25
N TYR A 77 -3.88 3.43 -2.29
CA TYR A 77 -3.68 4.25 -3.48
C TYR A 77 -2.84 5.47 -3.16
N PHE A 78 -1.59 5.48 -3.66
CA PHE A 78 -0.60 6.53 -3.39
C PHE A 78 -0.76 7.68 -4.38
N ASP A 79 -1.84 8.42 -4.20
CA ASP A 79 -2.21 9.56 -5.03
C ASP A 79 -2.68 10.71 -4.15
N GLY A 80 -2.10 11.90 -4.34
CA GLY A 80 -2.46 13.10 -3.60
C GLY A 80 -3.73 13.80 -4.12
N ASP A 81 -4.34 13.32 -5.21
CA ASP A 81 -5.55 13.90 -5.78
C ASP A 81 -6.78 13.65 -4.88
N THR A 82 -7.25 14.69 -4.21
CA THR A 82 -8.40 14.60 -3.30
C THR A 82 -9.76 14.68 -4.00
N ARG A 83 -9.81 14.83 -5.33
CA ARG A 83 -11.07 14.96 -6.09
C ARG A 83 -11.73 13.63 -6.39
N ILE A 84 -10.98 12.54 -6.27
CA ILE A 84 -11.47 11.17 -6.40
C ILE A 84 -11.36 10.48 -5.03
N ASN A 85 -11.66 9.18 -4.97
CA ASN A 85 -11.57 8.39 -3.72
C ASN A 85 -10.11 8.13 -3.28
N SER A 86 -9.23 9.13 -3.39
CA SER A 86 -7.78 9.08 -3.14
C SER A 86 -7.33 10.17 -2.15
N PRO A 87 -6.22 9.95 -1.42
CA PRO A 87 -5.54 8.66 -1.25
C PRO A 87 -6.45 7.64 -0.56
N THR A 88 -6.28 6.36 -0.87
CA THR A 88 -7.03 5.28 -0.24
C THR A 88 -6.15 4.51 0.73
N HIS A 89 -6.66 4.25 1.93
CA HIS A 89 -6.06 3.40 2.96
C HIS A 89 -7.17 2.46 3.46
N ASP A 90 -7.31 1.30 2.84
CA ASP A 90 -8.38 0.34 3.15
C ASP A 90 -7.79 -1.02 3.56
N PRO A 91 -7.74 -1.34 4.86
CA PRO A 91 -7.22 -2.62 5.36
C PRO A 91 -7.98 -3.83 4.81
N CYS A 92 -9.20 -3.63 4.31
CA CYS A 92 -10.03 -4.68 3.73
C CYS A 92 -9.81 -4.88 2.23
N GLY A 93 -9.13 -3.96 1.54
CA GLY A 93 -8.93 -4.02 0.09
C GLY A 93 -10.24 -3.97 -0.71
N LYS A 94 -11.24 -3.22 -0.24
CA LYS A 94 -12.60 -3.12 -0.81
C LYS A 94 -12.90 -1.73 -1.38
N ASN A 95 -11.93 -0.82 -1.38
CA ASN A 95 -12.11 0.59 -1.72
C ASN A 95 -13.19 1.27 -0.86
N ARG A 96 -13.10 1.13 0.47
CA ARG A 96 -14.05 1.66 1.46
C ARG A 96 -13.32 2.39 2.60
N PRO A 97 -14.01 3.30 3.34
CA PRO A 97 -13.40 4.08 4.41
C PRO A 97 -13.28 3.28 5.72
N ASN A 98 -12.50 2.19 5.68
CA ASN A 98 -12.25 1.24 6.77
C ASN A 98 -10.96 1.51 7.55
N GLN A 99 -10.24 2.59 7.21
CA GLN A 99 -9.12 3.07 8.00
C GLN A 99 -9.54 3.37 9.44
N LEU A 100 -8.62 3.20 10.37
CA LEU A 100 -8.81 3.59 11.75
C LEU A 100 -9.11 5.10 11.82
N ARG A 101 -10.17 5.44 12.55
CA ARG A 101 -10.65 6.83 12.71
C ARG A 101 -10.16 7.43 14.02
N ASN A 102 -10.30 8.75 14.16
CA ASN A 102 -9.94 9.50 15.36
C ASN A 102 -8.46 9.36 15.75
N VAL A 103 -7.58 9.19 14.75
CA VAL A 103 -6.13 9.14 14.94
C VAL A 103 -5.56 10.54 14.78
N GLN A 104 -4.81 11.01 15.78
CA GLN A 104 -4.11 12.29 15.70
C GLN A 104 -2.99 12.20 14.65
N ASN A 105 -2.94 13.17 13.73
CA ASN A 105 -1.95 13.26 12.65
C ASN A 105 -1.84 11.96 11.83
N PRO A 106 -2.88 11.58 11.08
CA PRO A 106 -2.88 10.36 10.28
C PRO A 106 -1.80 10.40 9.20
N HIS A 107 -0.96 9.36 9.14
CA HIS A 107 0.16 9.27 8.21
C HIS A 107 0.57 7.82 7.92
N GLY A 108 1.36 7.65 6.85
CA GLY A 108 1.98 6.39 6.48
C GLY A 108 3.38 6.61 5.93
N ASN A 109 4.24 5.61 6.11
CA ASN A 109 5.62 5.59 5.64
C ASN A 109 5.87 4.33 4.83
N ILE A 110 6.65 4.46 3.75
CA ILE A 110 7.14 3.34 2.94
C ILE A 110 8.64 3.21 3.20
N PHE A 111 9.05 2.04 3.67
CA PHE A 111 10.45 1.67 3.85
C PHE A 111 10.83 0.68 2.75
N VAL A 112 11.98 0.88 2.11
CA VAL A 112 12.51 0.00 1.05
C VAL A 112 13.75 -0.71 1.58
N ARG A 113 13.91 -2.01 1.27
CA ARG A 113 15.09 -2.81 1.65
C ARG A 113 15.34 -3.98 0.71
#